data_AF-A0AAU7VY00-F1
#
_entry.id   AF-A0AAU7VY00-F1
#
_cell.length_a   1.000
_cell.length_b   1.000
_cell.length_c   1.000
_cell.angle_alpha   90.00
_cell.angle_beta   90.00
_cell.angle_gamma   90.00
#
_symmetry.space_group_name_H-M   'P 1'
#
loop_
_entity.id
_entity.type
_entity.pdbx_description
1 polymer ?
#
loop_
_entity_poly.entity_id
_entity_poly.type
_entity_poly.pdbx_seq_one_letter_code
_entity_poly.pdbx_strand_id
1 'polypeptide(L)'
;MLAWKFRQQAERDLWGEAWQHTGHVFTMEDGAPVKPDYVTRLFEKLRRQAELPKITLHGARHEHASLWVAAGGDVTMLSKRLGHSTSRITADLYVSRVGDADRAQAEMVATMIPRARAHTVHTQDA
;
A
#
# COMPACT_ATOMS: atom_id res chain seq x y z
N MET A 1 8.90 -12.09 11.22
CA MET A 1 9.34 -11.42 12.46
C MET A 1 10.00 -12.38 13.46
N LEU A 2 9.44 -13.58 13.73
CA LEU A 2 10.04 -14.56 14.67
C LEU A 2 11.50 -14.91 14.33
N ALA A 3 11.79 -15.28 13.08
CA ALA A 3 13.15 -15.61 12.65
C ALA A 3 14.16 -14.46 12.87
N TRP A 4 13.72 -13.21 12.66
CA TRP A 4 14.56 -12.04 12.93
C TRP A 4 14.82 -11.86 14.43
N LYS A 5 13.79 -12.00 15.28
CA LYS A 5 13.98 -11.92 16.74
C LYS A 5 14.97 -12.95 17.26
N PHE A 6 14.90 -14.19 16.77
CA PHE A 6 15.87 -15.23 17.13
C PHE A 6 17.29 -14.87 16.69
N ARG A 7 17.45 -14.35 15.47
CA ARG A 7 18.75 -13.87 14.98
C ARG A 7 19.28 -12.72 15.85
N GLN A 8 18.48 -11.69 16.07
CA GLN A 8 18.86 -10.52 16.86
C GLN A 8 19.23 -10.92 18.29
N GLN A 9 18.53 -11.88 18.89
CA GLN A 9 18.88 -12.39 20.21
C GLN A 9 20.24 -13.11 20.19
N ALA A 10 20.49 -13.96 19.19
CA ALA A 10 21.79 -14.62 19.05
C ALA A 10 22.94 -13.62 18.81
N GLU A 11 22.71 -12.58 17.99
CA GLU A 11 23.68 -11.49 17.77
C GLU A 11 23.93 -10.71 19.07
N ARG A 12 22.88 -10.42 19.85
CA ARG A 12 23.00 -9.80 21.16
C ARG A 12 23.82 -10.64 22.14
N ASP A 13 23.57 -11.94 22.19
CA ASP A 13 24.30 -12.85 23.07
C ASP A 13 25.78 -12.97 22.65
N LEU A 14 26.06 -12.91 21.34
CA LEU A 14 27.42 -12.93 20.78
C LEU A 14 28.22 -11.64 21.12
N TRP A 15 27.58 -10.48 21.02
CA TRP A 15 28.24 -9.19 21.27
C TRP A 15 28.33 -8.84 22.77
N GLY A 16 27.45 -9.41 23.60
CA GLY A 16 27.48 -9.23 25.05
C GLY A 16 27.44 -7.76 25.45
N GLU A 17 28.45 -7.30 26.19
CA GLU A 17 28.57 -5.91 26.66
C GLU A 17 28.78 -4.89 25.54
N ALA A 18 29.29 -5.31 24.38
CA ALA A 18 29.50 -4.42 23.23
C ALA A 18 28.19 -4.17 22.45
N TRP A 19 27.10 -4.86 22.78
CA TRP A 19 25.82 -4.68 22.11
C TRP A 19 25.18 -3.32 22.41
N GLN A 20 24.72 -2.63 21.37
CA GLN A 20 24.05 -1.35 21.50
C GLN A 20 22.56 -1.52 21.82
N HIS A 21 22.15 -1.07 23.01
CA HIS A 21 20.77 -1.16 23.49
C HIS A 21 19.86 -0.05 22.93
N THR A 22 19.71 0.02 21.60
CA THR A 22 18.97 1.10 20.94
C THR A 22 17.45 0.94 20.97
N GLY A 23 16.92 -0.23 21.36
CA GLY A 23 15.48 -0.50 21.44
C GLY A 23 14.79 -0.70 20.08
N HIS A 24 15.52 -0.67 18.96
CA HIS A 24 14.94 -0.88 17.64
C HIS A 24 14.59 -2.35 17.40
N VAL A 25 13.47 -2.58 16.71
CA VAL A 25 13.07 -3.93 16.29
C VAL A 25 14.04 -4.47 15.24
N PHE A 26 14.51 -3.65 14.32
CA PHE A 26 15.53 -4.00 13.32
C PHE A 26 16.81 -3.23 13.59
N THR A 27 17.92 -3.96 13.66
CA THR A 27 19.24 -3.44 14.00
C THR A 27 20.29 -4.03 13.06
N MET A 28 21.47 -3.44 13.07
CA MET A 28 22.69 -4.11 12.61
C MET A 28 23.08 -5.20 13.63
N GLU A 29 24.09 -6.00 13.28
CA GLU A 29 24.59 -7.13 14.09
C GLU A 29 25.15 -6.71 15.47
N ASP A 30 25.44 -5.43 15.66
CA ASP A 30 25.96 -4.84 16.90
C ASP A 30 24.86 -4.12 17.72
N GLY A 31 23.61 -4.19 17.28
CA GLY A 31 22.48 -3.49 17.91
C GLY A 31 22.31 -2.03 17.45
N ALA A 32 23.19 -1.52 16.58
CA ALA A 32 23.07 -0.18 16.04
C ALA A 32 21.83 -0.05 15.12
N PRO A 33 21.29 1.16 14.91
CA PRO A 33 20.21 1.37 13.96
C PRO A 33 20.63 0.97 12.55
N VAL A 34 19.68 0.42 11.78
CA VAL A 34 19.89 0.11 10.36
C VAL A 34 20.25 1.41 9.62
N LYS A 35 21.31 1.36 8.80
CA LYS A 35 21.72 2.53 8.01
C LYS A 35 20.60 2.94 7.03
N PRO A 36 20.36 4.24 6.79
CA PRO A 36 19.27 4.69 5.92
C PRO A 36 19.29 4.10 4.50
N ASP A 37 20.49 3.88 3.93
CA ASP A 37 20.64 3.33 2.58
C ASP A 37 20.48 1.80 2.52
N TYR A 38 20.59 1.13 3.68
CA TYR A 38 20.78 -0.31 3.75
C TYR A 38 19.59 -1.06 3.18
N VAL A 39 18.37 -0.64 3.56
CA VAL A 39 17.13 -1.26 3.12
C VAL A 39 16.95 -1.09 1.61
N THR A 40 17.27 0.08 1.06
CA THR A 40 17.20 0.36 -0.38
C THR A 40 18.18 -0.53 -1.15
N ARG A 41 19.42 -0.65 -0.68
CA ARG A 41 20.44 -1.49 -1.33
C ARG A 41 20.13 -2.97 -1.22
N LEU A 42 19.63 -3.41 -0.07
CA LEU A 42 19.18 -4.78 0.15
C LEU A 42 18.01 -5.11 -0.78
N PHE A 43 17.03 -4.21 -0.91
CA PHE A 43 15.92 -4.37 -1.84
C PHE A 43 16.41 -4.49 -3.29
N GLU A 44 17.31 -3.61 -3.74
CA GLU A 44 17.91 -3.68 -5.08
C GLU A 44 18.62 -5.01 -5.33
N LYS A 45 19.34 -5.52 -4.33
CA LYS A 45 20.00 -6.84 -4.40
C LYS A 45 18.98 -7.96 -4.54
N LEU A 46 17.97 -8.00 -3.68
CA LEU A 46 16.93 -9.03 -3.68
C LEU A 46 16.12 -8.99 -4.98
N ARG A 47 15.78 -7.79 -5.47
CA ARG A 47 15.09 -7.58 -6.74
C ARG A 47 15.87 -8.19 -7.91
N ARG A 48 17.19 -7.96 -7.97
CA ARG A 48 18.07 -8.54 -9.00
C ARG A 48 18.13 -10.06 -8.88
N GLN A 49 18.22 -10.60 -7.67
CA GLN A 49 18.24 -12.05 -7.43
C GLN A 49 16.92 -12.72 -7.81
N ALA A 50 15.80 -12.02 -7.66
CA ALA A 50 14.48 -12.46 -8.08
C ALA A 50 14.16 -12.16 -9.55
N GLU A 51 15.13 -11.64 -10.32
CA GLU A 51 15.00 -11.29 -11.74
C GLU A 51 13.82 -10.34 -12.05
N LEU A 52 13.46 -9.50 -11.07
CA LEU A 52 12.35 -8.56 -11.22
C LEU A 52 12.78 -7.32 -12.03
N PRO A 53 11.84 -6.71 -12.78
CA PRO A 53 12.04 -5.43 -13.44
C PRO A 53 12.53 -4.36 -12.48
N LYS A 54 13.13 -3.28 -13.02
CA LYS A 54 13.65 -2.17 -12.21
C LYS A 54 12.52 -1.41 -11.52
N ILE A 55 12.15 -1.86 -10.33
CA ILE A 55 11.25 -1.19 -9.39
C ILE A 55 12.04 -0.69 -8.18
N THR A 56 11.56 0.40 -7.57
CA THR A 56 12.10 0.91 -6.31
C THR A 56 11.27 0.41 -5.13
N LEU A 57 11.82 0.48 -3.92
CA LEU A 57 11.08 0.11 -2.71
C LEU A 57 9.80 0.97 -2.52
N HIS A 58 9.87 2.25 -2.91
CA HIS A 58 8.70 3.13 -2.91
C HIS A 58 7.70 2.75 -4.01
N GLY A 59 8.17 2.33 -5.18
CA GLY A 59 7.34 1.78 -6.25
C GLY A 59 6.57 0.55 -5.80
N ALA A 60 7.23 -0.42 -5.14
CA ALA A 60 6.57 -1.59 -4.57
C ALA A 60 5.48 -1.22 -3.54
N ARG A 61 5.69 -0.15 -2.77
CA ARG A 61 4.67 0.38 -1.84
C ARG A 61 3.47 0.96 -2.60
N HIS A 62 3.68 1.63 -3.73
CA HIS A 62 2.58 2.09 -4.59
C HIS A 62 1.84 0.93 -5.25
N GLU A 63 2.56 -0.09 -5.73
CA GLU A 63 1.96 -1.30 -6.29
C GLU A 63 1.06 -2.01 -5.28
N HIS A 64 1.48 -2.10 -4.02
CA HIS A 64 0.63 -2.63 -2.94
C HIS A 64 -0.70 -1.87 -2.82
N ALA A 65 -0.68 -0.54 -2.89
CA ALA A 65 -1.88 0.27 -2.86
C ALA A 65 -2.77 0.01 -4.09
N SER A 66 -2.17 -0.18 -5.26
CA SER A 66 -2.91 -0.50 -6.49
C SER A 66 -3.57 -1.87 -6.45
N LEU A 67 -2.85 -2.88 -5.97
CA LEU A 67 -3.40 -4.21 -5.79
C LEU A 67 -4.52 -4.24 -4.73
N TRP A 68 -4.41 -3.44 -3.67
CA TRP A 68 -5.46 -3.33 -2.65
C TRP A 68 -6.77 -2.80 -3.24
N VAL A 69 -6.70 -1.71 -4.02
CA VAL A 69 -7.87 -1.11 -4.65
C VAL A 69 -8.45 -2.04 -5.73
N ALA A 70 -7.60 -2.65 -6.56
CA ALA A 70 -8.03 -3.61 -7.57
C ALA A 70 -8.75 -4.83 -6.96
N ALA A 71 -8.40 -5.21 -5.73
CA ALA A 71 -9.07 -6.25 -4.97
C ALA A 71 -10.38 -5.78 -4.28
N GLY A 72 -10.84 -4.55 -4.53
CA GLY A 72 -12.03 -3.97 -3.92
C GLY A 72 -11.85 -3.56 -2.45
N GLY A 73 -10.60 -3.42 -1.99
CA GLY A 73 -10.29 -3.04 -0.61
C GLY A 73 -10.63 -1.58 -0.31
N ASP A 74 -11.09 -1.32 0.91
CA ASP A 74 -11.46 0.03 1.35
C ASP A 74 -10.26 0.99 1.36
N VAL A 75 -10.42 2.13 0.68
CA VAL A 75 -9.40 3.18 0.56
C VAL A 75 -9.13 3.86 1.90
N THR A 76 -10.15 3.99 2.76
CA THR A 76 -9.99 4.58 4.09
C THR A 76 -9.10 3.71 4.97
N MET A 77 -9.31 2.38 4.95
CA MET A 77 -8.45 1.41 5.62
C MET A 77 -7.03 1.41 5.06
N LEU A 78 -6.87 1.48 3.73
CA LEU A 78 -5.56 1.56 3.09
C LEU A 78 -4.79 2.82 3.55
N SER A 79 -5.45 3.97 3.56
CA SER A 79 -4.87 5.24 4.01
C SER A 79 -4.36 5.17 5.46
N LYS A 80 -5.17 4.59 6.37
CA LYS A 80 -4.77 4.33 7.76
C LYS A 80 -3.58 3.37 7.84
N ARG A 81 -3.60 2.28 7.05
CA ARG A 81 -2.54 1.26 7.00
C ARG A 81 -1.20 1.82 6.53
N LEU A 82 -1.22 2.78 5.61
CA LEU A 82 -0.01 3.40 5.08
C LEU A 82 0.56 4.49 6.02
N GLY A 83 -0.21 5.02 6.98
CA GLY A 83 0.37 5.87 8.03
C GLY A 83 0.80 7.27 7.56
N HIS A 84 -0.08 7.98 6.83
CA HIS A 84 -0.12 9.44 6.57
C HIS A 84 0.50 10.04 5.28
N SER A 85 -0.17 11.11 4.81
CA SER A 85 0.20 12.19 3.86
C SER A 85 -0.05 12.04 2.36
N THR A 86 -0.22 10.83 1.81
CA THR A 86 -0.40 10.67 0.36
C THR A 86 -1.86 10.48 -0.04
N SER A 87 -2.77 11.34 0.44
CA SER A 87 -4.07 11.52 -0.21
C SER A 87 -3.90 11.93 -1.68
N ARG A 88 -2.80 12.61 -2.01
CA ARG A 88 -2.52 13.20 -3.33
C ARG A 88 -2.16 12.20 -4.44
N ILE A 89 -1.71 10.98 -4.11
CA ILE A 89 -1.54 9.91 -5.12
C ILE A 89 -2.72 8.93 -5.05
N THR A 90 -3.31 8.76 -3.86
CA THR A 90 -4.42 7.83 -3.63
C THR A 90 -5.75 8.30 -4.25
N ALA A 91 -5.97 9.60 -4.43
CA ALA A 91 -7.14 10.13 -5.14
C ALA A 91 -6.85 10.36 -6.64
N ASP A 92 -5.80 11.12 -6.97
CA ASP A 92 -5.54 11.58 -8.35
C ASP A 92 -5.15 10.45 -9.33
N LEU A 93 -4.54 9.36 -8.84
CA LEU A 93 -4.10 8.24 -9.70
C LEU A 93 -5.11 7.09 -9.78
N TYR A 94 -6.09 7.01 -8.86
CA TYR A 94 -6.97 5.85 -8.72
C TYR A 94 -8.36 6.05 -9.33
N VAL A 95 -8.88 7.28 -9.32
CA VAL A 95 -10.12 7.65 -10.04
C VAL A 95 -9.99 7.38 -11.54
N SER A 96 -8.78 7.43 -12.11
CA SER A 96 -8.58 7.27 -13.56
C SER A 96 -8.23 5.85 -14.02
N ARG A 97 -7.94 4.91 -13.12
CA ARG A 97 -7.42 3.57 -13.49
C ARG A 97 -8.35 2.40 -13.23
N VAL A 98 -9.54 2.65 -12.73
CA VAL A 98 -10.50 1.60 -12.42
C VAL A 98 -11.79 1.81 -13.19
N GLY A 99 -11.71 1.75 -14.53
CA GLY A 99 -12.89 1.86 -15.39
C GLY A 99 -13.95 0.79 -15.09
N ASP A 100 -13.55 -0.38 -14.60
CA ASP A 100 -14.47 -1.50 -14.33
C ASP A 100 -15.12 -1.44 -12.94
N ALA A 101 -14.40 -1.06 -11.88
CA ALA A 101 -15.02 -0.90 -10.56
C ALA A 101 -15.82 0.41 -10.46
N ASP A 102 -15.43 1.50 -11.15
CA ASP A 102 -16.30 2.67 -11.28
C ASP A 102 -17.59 2.31 -12.00
N ARG A 103 -17.51 1.50 -13.07
CA ARG A 103 -18.70 1.04 -13.78
C ARG A 103 -19.62 0.19 -12.90
N ALA A 104 -19.07 -0.78 -12.16
CA ALA A 104 -19.85 -1.63 -11.27
C ALA A 104 -20.53 -0.82 -10.14
N GLN A 105 -19.82 0.17 -9.58
CA GLN A 105 -20.37 1.08 -8.57
C GLN A 105 -21.42 2.02 -9.17
N ALA A 106 -21.18 2.56 -10.36
CA ALA A 106 -22.14 3.40 -11.08
C ALA A 106 -23.44 2.63 -11.40
N GLU A 107 -23.33 1.36 -11.81
CA GLU A 107 -24.48 0.48 -12.05
C GLU A 107 -25.24 0.20 -10.74
N MET A 108 -24.55 -0.09 -9.63
CA MET A 108 -25.18 -0.26 -8.32
C MET A 108 -25.92 1.01 -7.85
N VAL A 109 -25.28 2.18 -7.97
CA VAL A 109 -25.89 3.48 -7.61
C VAL A 109 -27.09 3.79 -8.50
N ALA A 110 -26.99 3.52 -9.81
CA ALA A 110 -28.12 3.68 -10.73
C ALA A 110 -29.32 2.80 -10.36
N THR A 111 -29.08 1.64 -9.74
CA THR A 111 -30.13 0.75 -9.23
C THR A 111 -30.81 1.29 -7.97
N MET A 112 -30.07 2.06 -7.16
CA MET A 112 -30.57 2.68 -5.92
C MET A 112 -31.30 4.00 -6.15
N ILE A 113 -31.10 4.66 -7.30
CA ILE A 113 -31.86 5.86 -7.66
C ILE A 113 -33.25 5.42 -8.14
N PRO A 114 -34.33 5.70 -7.39
CA PRO A 114 -35.67 5.38 -7.84
C PRO A 114 -35.93 6.13 -9.15
N ARG A 115 -36.21 5.40 -10.23
CA ARG A 115 -36.64 5.98 -11.49
C ARG A 115 -37.96 6.71 -11.22
N ALA A 116 -37.91 8.03 -11.09
CA ALA A 116 -39.11 8.84 -11.07
C ALA A 116 -39.94 8.47 -12.30
N ARG A 117 -41.22 8.14 -12.08
CA ARG A 117 -42.14 7.78 -13.15
C ARG A 117 -42.01 8.84 -14.24
N ALA A 118 -41.80 8.38 -15.48
CA ALA A 118 -41.75 9.25 -16.64
C ALA A 118 -42.95 10.21 -16.56
N HIS A 119 -42.68 11.49 -16.38
CA HIS A 119 -43.70 12.50 -16.57
C HIS A 119 -44.10 12.38 -18.04
N THR A 120 -45.33 11.91 -18.29
CA THR A 120 -45.93 12.00 -19.61
C THR A 120 -45.99 13.48 -19.92
N VAL A 121 -45.09 13.94 -20.79
CA VAL A 121 -45.14 15.31 -21.31
C VAL A 121 -46.40 15.36 -22.16
N HIS A 122 -47.44 16.03 -21.66
CA HIS A 122 -48.55 16.45 -22.51
C HIS A 122 -47.99 17.54 -23.42
N THR A 123 -47.49 17.14 -24.59
CA THR A 123 -47.41 18.06 -25.73
C THR A 123 -48.83 18.44 -26.09
N GLN A 124 -49.20 19.71 -25.88
CA GLN A 124 -50.40 20.28 -26.46
C GLN A 124 -50.25 20.24 -27.99
N ASP A 125 -51.15 19.50 -28.64
CA ASP A 125 -51.36 19.58 -30.08
C ASP A 125 -52.20 20.82 -30.43
N ALA A 126 -51.79 21.46 -31.52
CA ALA A 126 -52.41 22.53 -32.31
C ALA A 126 -52.46 23.97 -31.72
#